data_AF-A0A1H4G593-F1
#
_entry.id   AF-A0A1H4G593-F1
#
_cell.length_a   1.000
_cell.length_b   1.000
_cell.length_c   1.000
_cell.angle_alpha   90.00
_cell.angle_beta   90.00
_cell.angle_gamma   90.00
#
_symmetry.space_group_name_H-M   'P 1'
#
loop_
_entity.id
_entity.type
_entity.pdbx_description
1 polymer ?
#
loop_
_entity_poly.entity_id
_entity_poly.type
_entity_poly.pdbx_seq_one_letter_code
_entity_poly.pdbx_strand_id
1 'polypeptide(L)' 'MEDIINYLAEYFIPKLFELKLEYYKNPTSLADFAIATKEETDKLGREILQTSIEEMDRLIKSLPARKRKWVVEHKADGR' A
#
# COMPACT_ATOMS: atom_id res chain seq x y z
N MET A 1 7.77 -1.78 4.77
CA MET A 1 7.79 -0.34 5.17
C MET A 1 8.69 0.49 4.28
N GLU A 2 9.93 0.06 4.01
CA GLU A 2 10.83 0.77 3.07
C GLU A 2 10.20 1.01 1.70
N ASP A 3 9.46 0.04 1.15
CA ASP A 3 8.79 0.19 -0.15
C ASP A 3 7.77 1.34 -0.17
N ILE A 4 7.04 1.55 0.93
CA ILE A 4 6.10 2.69 1.08
C ILE A 4 6.87 4.01 1.13
N ILE A 5 7.98 4.05 1.89
CA ILE A 5 8.80 5.25 2.04
C ILE A 5 9.40 5.63 0.68
N ASN A 6 9.90 4.65 -0.07
CA ASN A 6 10.41 4.85 -1.41
C ASN A 6 9.31 5.30 -2.36
N TYR A 7 8.14 4.66 -2.35
CA TYR A 7 6.99 5.09 -3.15
C TYR A 7 6.56 6.54 -2.84
N LEU A 8 6.54 6.91 -1.56
CA LEU A 8 6.24 8.28 -1.13
C LEU A 8 7.24 9.28 -1.70
N ALA A 9 8.54 9.00 -1.56
CA ALA A 9 9.62 9.88 -1.95
C ALA A 9 9.80 9.99 -3.46
N GLU A 10 9.78 8.85 -4.15
CA GLU A 10 10.14 8.74 -5.57
C GLU A 10 8.96 8.96 -6.51
N TYR A 11 7.73 8.71 -6.05
CA TYR A 11 6.55 8.77 -6.92
C TYR A 11 5.52 9.79 -6.42
N PHE A 12 5.02 9.65 -5.20
CA PHE A 12 3.90 10.45 -4.73
C PHE A 12 4.24 11.94 -4.60
N ILE A 13 5.35 12.28 -3.95
CA ILE A 13 5.78 13.68 -3.78
C ILE A 13 6.03 14.36 -5.14
N PRO A 14 6.83 13.78 -6.07
CA PRO A 14 6.98 14.33 -7.42
C PRO A 14 5.64 14.52 -8.14
N LYS A 15 4.72 13.55 -8.03
CA LYS A 15 3.42 13.65 -8.70
C LYS A 15 2.56 14.81 -8.18
N LEU A 16 2.58 15.06 -6.87
CA LEU A 16 1.92 16.23 -6.30
C LEU A 16 2.52 17.55 -6.82
N PHE A 17 3.84 17.61 -6.98
CA PHE A 17 4.49 18.79 -7.58
C PHE A 17 4.06 18.98 -9.03
N GLU A 18 4.00 17.92 -9.83
CA GLU A 18 3.49 17.97 -11.20
C GLU A 18 2.07 18.52 -11.26
N LEU A 19 1.14 17.97 -10.47
CA LEU A 19 -0.26 18.41 -10.42
C LEU A 19 -0.37 19.89 -10.05
N LYS A 20 0.43 20.35 -9.09
CA LYS A 20 0.49 21.75 -8.69
C LYS A 20 1.00 22.63 -9.83
N LEU A 21 2.02 22.17 -10.56
CA LEU A 21 2.63 22.90 -11.65
C LEU A 21 1.71 22.98 -12.88
N GLU A 22 0.97 21.90 -13.17
CA GLU A 22 -0.08 21.86 -14.19
C GLU A 22 -1.20 22.85 -13.87
N TYR A 23 -1.67 22.88 -12.63
CA TYR A 23 -2.66 23.85 -12.18
C TYR A 23 -2.17 25.30 -12.34
N TYR A 24 -0.92 25.60 -11.98
CA TYR A 24 -0.37 26.94 -12.18
C TYR A 24 -0.26 27.35 -13.65
N LYS A 25 0.03 26.39 -14.55
CA LYS A 25 0.08 26.65 -16.00
C LYS A 25 -1.30 26.92 -16.58
N ASN A 26 -2.35 26.33 -16.02
CA ASN A 26 -3.71 26.52 -16.49
C ASN A 26 -4.72 26.50 -15.32
N PRO A 27 -4.91 27.63 -14.62
CA PRO A 27 -5.69 27.71 -13.40
C PRO A 27 -7.20 27.80 -13.68
N THR A 28 -7.70 26.93 -14.55
CA THR A 28 -9.09 26.95 -15.03
C THR A 28 -10.08 26.37 -14.02
N SER A 29 -9.67 25.40 -13.19
CA SER A 29 -10.53 24.78 -12.17
C SER A 29 -9.74 24.31 -10.96
N LEU A 30 -9.98 24.93 -9.81
CA LEU A 30 -9.45 24.47 -8.52
C LEU A 30 -10.05 23.11 -8.11
N ALA A 31 -11.29 22.84 -8.53
CA ALA A 31 -11.98 21.59 -8.23
C ALA A 31 -11.25 20.40 -8.89
N ASP A 32 -10.79 20.56 -10.13
CA ASP A 32 -10.09 19.49 -10.85
C ASP A 32 -8.74 19.17 -10.18
N PHE A 33 -8.03 20.21 -9.75
CA PHE A 33 -6.79 20.05 -8.97
C PHE A 33 -7.05 19.32 -7.64
N ALA A 34 -8.11 19.68 -6.92
CA ALA A 34 -8.48 19.03 -5.67
C ALA A 34 -8.85 17.55 -5.88
N ILE A 35 -9.59 17.24 -6.95
CA ILE A 35 -9.95 15.86 -7.33
C ILE A 35 -8.69 15.06 -7.65
N ALA A 36 -7.81 15.57 -8.50
CA ALA A 36 -6.58 14.86 -8.87
C ALA A 36 -5.65 14.62 -7.66
N THR A 37 -5.52 15.62 -6.78
CA THR A 37 -4.74 15.49 -5.53
C THR A 37 -5.33 14.43 -4.61
N LYS A 38 -6.66 14.40 -4.48
CA LYS A 38 -7.36 13.37 -3.71
C LYS A 38 -7.11 11.98 -4.30
N GLU A 39 -7.22 11.83 -5.61
CA GLU A 39 -7.02 10.54 -6.29
C GLU A 39 -5.62 9.96 -6.05
N GLU A 40 -4.57 10.78 -6.16
CA GLU A 40 -3.21 10.34 -5.85
C GLU A 40 -3.07 9.98 -4.36
N THR A 41 -3.69 10.75 -3.47
CA THR A 41 -3.65 10.48 -2.02
C THR A 41 -4.36 9.17 -1.68
N ASP A 42 -5.50 8.90 -2.32
CA ASP A 42 -6.25 7.65 -2.17
C ASP A 42 -5.44 6.44 -2.67
N LYS A 43 -4.62 6.59 -3.73
CA LYS A 43 -3.70 5.54 -4.20
C LYS A 43 -2.65 5.24 -3.13
N LEU A 44 -1.98 6.25 -2.59
CA LEU A 44 -1.01 6.09 -1.51
C LEU A 44 -1.65 5.39 -0.29
N GLY A 45 -2.86 5.82 0.10
CA GLY A 45 -3.58 5.20 1.22
C GLY A 45 -3.84 3.71 0.99
N ARG A 46 -4.20 3.30 -0.23
CA ARG A 46 -4.38 1.88 -0.58
C ARG A 46 -3.10 1.06 -0.43
N GLU A 47 -1.97 1.57 -0.93
CA GLU A 47 -0.67 0.89 -0.83
C GLU A 47 -0.24 0.70 0.64
N ILE A 48 -0.43 1.72 1.47
CA ILE A 48 -0.15 1.65 2.92
C ILE A 48 -1.01 0.58 3.57
N LEU A 49 -2.32 0.60 3.31
CA LEU A 49 -3.26 -0.37 3.89
C LEU A 49 -2.93 -1.79 3.47
N GLN A 50 -2.68 -2.01 2.17
CA GLN A 50 -2.34 -3.33 1.64
C GLN A 50 -1.06 -3.86 2.29
N THR A 51 0.02 -3.09 2.27
CA THR A 51 1.30 -3.49 2.86
C THR A 51 1.16 -3.79 4.35
N SER A 52 0.40 -2.97 5.09
CA SER A 52 0.17 -3.16 6.52
C SER A 52 -0.59 -4.46 6.78
N ILE A 53 -1.62 -4.76 6.00
CA ILE A 53 -2.39 -6.00 6.11
C ILE A 53 -1.51 -7.21 5.82
N GLU A 54 -0.69 -7.15 4.77
CA GLU A 54 0.23 -8.23 4.40
C GLU A 54 1.28 -8.49 5.50
N GLU A 55 1.82 -7.43 6.10
CA GLU A 55 2.75 -7.55 7.21
C GLU A 55 2.08 -8.15 8.45
N MET A 56 0.89 -7.67 8.81
CA MET A 56 0.09 -8.23 9.90
C MET A 56 -0.22 -9.71 9.67
N ASP A 57 -0.59 -10.12 8.47
CA ASP A 57 -0.83 -11.52 8.12
C ASP A 57 0.43 -12.39 8.28
N ARG A 58 1.59 -11.91 7.80
CA ARG A 58 2.88 -12.60 7.99
C ARG A 58 3.20 -12.78 9.48
N LEU A 59 3.04 -11.73 10.28
CA LEU A 59 3.27 -11.78 11.71
C LEU A 59 2.31 -12.77 12.38
N ILE A 60 1.01 -12.72 12.07
CA ILE A 60 0.01 -13.64 12.60
C ILE A 60 0.37 -15.10 12.25
N LYS A 61 0.76 -15.39 11.00
CA LYS A 61 1.17 -16.73 10.55
C LYS A 61 2.43 -17.23 11.27
N SER A 62 3.32 -16.32 11.65
CA SER A 62 4.54 -16.67 12.39
C SER A 62 4.29 -17.08 13.84
N LEU A 63 3.16 -16.64 14.44
CA LEU A 63 2.84 -16.88 15.85
C LEU A 63 2.80 -18.40 16.16
N PRO A 64 3.49 -18.85 17.24
CA PRO A 64 3.48 -20.25 17.66
C PRO A 64 2.07 -20.80 17.86
N ALA A 65 1.15 -19.97 18.36
CA ALA A 65 -0.23 -20.34 18.59
C ALA A 65 -0.97 -20.82 17.34
N ARG A 66 -0.68 -20.25 16.15
CA ARG A 66 -1.25 -20.66 14.87
C ARG A 66 -0.66 -21.98 14.38
N LYS A 67 0.65 -22.20 14.62
CA LYS A 67 1.38 -23.41 14.23
C LYS A 67 1.05 -24.62 15.09
N ARG A 68 0.52 -24.43 16.31
CA ARG A 68 0.11 -25.53 17.22
C ARG A 68 -0.91 -26.51 16.64
N LYS A 69 -1.69 -26.10 15.62
CA LYS A 69 -2.67 -26.96 14.94
C LYS A 69 -2.22 -27.43 13.55
N TRP A 70 -0.99 -27.11 13.14
CA TRP A 70 -0.47 -27.55 11.86
C TRP A 70 0.02 -28.98 12.00
N VAL A 71 -0.70 -29.90 11.36
CA VAL A 71 -0.30 -31.31 11.26
C VAL A 71 0.56 -31.43 10.01
N VAL A 72 1.76 -31.98 10.13
CA VAL A 72 2.57 -32.35 8.96
C VAL A 72 2.07 -33.71 8.53
N GLU A 73 1.30 -33.76 7.43
CA GLU A 73 0.88 -35.03 6.84
C GLU A 73 2.05 -35.63 6.06
N HIS A 74 2.55 -36.78 6.51
CA HIS A 74 3.47 -37.58 5.71
C HIS A 74 2.66 -38.46 4.75
N LYS A 75 3.21 -38.71 3.55
CA LYS A 75 2.59 -39.59 2.55
C LYS A 75 2.25 -41.00 3.06
N ALA A 76 2.82 -41.41 4.21
CA ALA A 76 2.55 -42.68 4.87
C ALA A 76 1.33 -42.66 5.81
N ASP A 77 0.85 -41.48 6.21
CA ASP A 77 -0.22 -41.29 7.20
C ASP A 77 -1.64 -41.45 6.61
N GLY A 78 -1.73 -41.55 5.28
CA GLY A 78 -2.98 -41.77 4.53
C GLY A 78 -3.29 -43.24 4.22
N ARG A 79 -2.98 -44.17 5.13
CA ARG A 79 -3.31 -45.60 5.00
C ARG A 79 -4.32 -46.06 6.03
#